data_AF-A0A7M3WBD7-F1
#
_entry.id   AF-A0A7M3WBD7-F1
#
_cell.length_a   1.000
_cell.length_b   1.000
_cell.length_c   1.000
_cell.angle_alpha   90.00
_cell.angle_beta   90.00
_cell.angle_gamma   90.00
#
_symmetry.space_group_name_H-M   'P 1'
#
loop_
_entity.id
_entity.type
_entity.pdbx_description
1 polymer ?
#
loop_
_entity_poly.entity_id
_entity_poly.type
_entity_poly.pdbx_seq_one_letter_code
_entity_poly.pdbx_strand_id
1 'polypeptide(L)'
;MGKGRIVAGCIAPHPPHLVYAENPPQNEPVAEGGWEQLRWGYERLRASLADKDYDAIVLLSPHWQTYVGTHFLGLPHFEGLSVDPVFPNLFRYHYDMNVDVDLAKAIHDEAEAAGLPVKMMENPDFRVDYGT
;
A
#
# COMPACT_ATOMS: atom_id res chain seq x y z
N MET A 1 -20.56 15.37 15.21
CA MET A 1 -19.37 14.97 14.42
C MET A 1 -18.49 14.13 15.33
N GLY A 2 -18.17 12.90 14.94
CA GLY A 2 -17.27 12.04 15.73
C GLY A 2 -15.84 12.58 15.71
N LYS A 3 -15.05 12.29 16.74
CA LYS A 3 -13.60 12.60 16.78
C LYS A 3 -12.86 11.57 15.93
N GLY A 4 -11.91 12.00 15.09
CA GLY A 4 -11.03 11.09 14.35
C GLY A 4 -10.26 10.15 15.30
N ARG A 5 -10.04 8.91 14.87
CA ARG A 5 -9.38 7.86 15.69
C ARG A 5 -8.52 6.92 14.84
N ILE A 6 -7.44 6.43 15.43
CA ILE A 6 -6.69 5.28 14.90
C ILE A 6 -7.31 4.02 15.49
N VAL A 7 -7.85 3.13 14.65
CA VAL A 7 -8.57 1.93 15.10
C VAL A 7 -7.71 0.66 15.14
N ALA A 8 -6.58 0.67 14.44
CA ALA A 8 -5.64 -0.44 14.39
C ALA A 8 -4.24 0.05 13.96
N GLY A 9 -3.22 -0.72 14.34
CA GLY A 9 -1.86 -0.61 13.82
C GLY A 9 -1.38 -2.00 13.46
N CYS A 10 -0.80 -2.14 12.26
CA CYS A 10 -0.40 -3.44 11.73
C CYS A 10 1.06 -3.40 11.28
N ILE A 11 1.76 -4.52 11.45
CA ILE A 11 3.03 -4.77 10.76
C ILE A 11 2.71 -5.75 9.65
N ALA A 12 2.59 -5.24 8.43
CA ALA A 12 2.20 -5.99 7.23
C ALA A 12 3.40 -6.06 6.27
N PRO A 13 4.26 -7.10 6.37
CA PRO A 13 5.38 -7.26 5.45
C PRO A 13 4.87 -7.55 4.04
N HIS A 14 5.57 -7.09 3.01
CA HIS A 14 5.16 -7.16 1.60
C HIS A 14 5.93 -8.21 0.74
N PRO A 15 6.11 -9.49 1.16
CA PRO A 15 6.77 -10.46 0.31
C PRO A 15 5.86 -10.82 -0.89
N PRO A 16 6.29 -10.61 -2.14
CA PRO A 16 5.50 -10.88 -3.35
C PRO A 16 5.06 -12.35 -3.47
N HIS A 17 5.83 -13.25 -2.85
CA HIS A 17 5.58 -14.68 -2.78
C HIS A 17 4.19 -15.04 -2.22
N LEU A 18 3.64 -14.23 -1.29
CA LEU A 18 2.32 -14.51 -0.70
C LEU A 18 1.21 -14.33 -1.74
N VAL A 19 1.28 -13.24 -2.51
CA VAL A 19 0.35 -12.93 -3.60
C VAL A 19 0.50 -13.96 -4.71
N TYR A 20 1.73 -14.30 -5.09
CA TYR A 20 2.01 -15.35 -6.07
C TYR A 20 1.34 -16.67 -5.71
N ALA A 21 1.52 -17.14 -4.48
CA ALA A 21 0.94 -18.40 -4.03
C ALA A 21 -0.60 -18.38 -3.94
N GLU A 22 -1.21 -17.20 -3.75
CA GLU A 22 -2.66 -17.02 -3.65
C GLU A 22 -3.38 -17.07 -5.02
N ASN A 23 -2.65 -16.88 -6.13
CA ASN A 23 -3.21 -16.83 -7.49
C ASN A 23 -4.41 -15.87 -7.64
N PRO A 24 -4.36 -14.61 -7.14
CA PRO A 24 -5.44 -13.68 -7.38
C PRO A 24 -5.50 -13.32 -8.89
N PRO A 25 -6.68 -12.99 -9.43
CA PRO A 25 -6.84 -12.73 -10.87
C PRO A 25 -6.03 -11.53 -11.38
N GLN A 26 -5.62 -10.63 -10.49
CA GLN A 26 -4.79 -9.47 -10.79
C GLN A 26 -3.31 -9.82 -11.04
N ASN A 27 -2.82 -10.94 -10.52
CA ASN A 27 -1.41 -11.33 -10.65
C ASN A 27 -1.25 -12.30 -11.84
N GLU A 28 -0.41 -11.95 -12.81
CA GLU A 28 -0.26 -12.75 -14.04
C GLU A 28 0.39 -14.13 -13.85
N PRO A 29 1.45 -14.32 -13.02
CA PRO A 29 2.05 -15.62 -12.81
C PRO A 29 1.15 -16.54 -11.97
N VAL A 30 1.14 -17.83 -12.33
CA VAL A 30 0.34 -18.86 -11.63
C VAL A 30 1.26 -19.80 -10.86
N ALA A 31 1.00 -19.94 -9.56
CA ALA A 31 1.68 -20.83 -8.64
C ALA A 31 0.90 -22.14 -8.42
N GLU A 32 1.60 -23.15 -7.89
CA GLU A 32 0.99 -24.38 -7.36
C GLU A 32 0.71 -24.32 -5.84
N GLY A 33 0.94 -23.16 -5.20
CA GLY A 33 0.80 -22.96 -3.75
C GLY A 33 2.05 -22.32 -3.12
N GLY A 34 2.17 -22.41 -1.78
CA GLY A 34 3.34 -21.97 -1.02
C GLY A 34 3.07 -20.92 0.07
N TRP A 35 4.02 -20.81 1.01
CA TRP A 35 4.05 -19.84 2.12
C TRP A 35 2.78 -19.84 2.99
N GLU A 36 2.17 -21.01 3.18
CA GLU A 36 0.85 -21.17 3.82
C GLU A 36 0.82 -20.58 5.23
N GLN A 37 1.88 -20.75 6.02
CA GLN A 37 1.94 -20.22 7.39
C GLN A 37 1.82 -18.69 7.43
N LEU A 38 2.52 -17.99 6.52
CA LEU A 38 2.44 -16.53 6.43
C LEU A 38 1.11 -16.09 5.84
N ARG A 39 0.59 -16.81 4.84
CA ARG A 39 -0.74 -16.55 4.27
C ARG A 39 -1.85 -16.71 5.31
N TRP A 40 -1.82 -17.77 6.11
CA TRP A 40 -2.76 -17.96 7.23
C TRP A 40 -2.60 -16.88 8.31
N GLY A 41 -1.39 -16.34 8.49
CA GLY A 41 -1.18 -15.12 9.28
C GLY A 41 -1.94 -13.93 8.70
N TYR A 42 -1.86 -13.71 7.39
CA TYR A 42 -2.63 -12.69 6.68
C TYR A 42 -4.13 -12.92 6.74
N GLU A 43 -4.62 -14.17 6.69
CA GLU A 43 -6.05 -14.48 6.90
C GLU A 43 -6.54 -14.04 8.28
N ARG A 44 -5.74 -14.26 9.33
CA ARG A 44 -6.06 -13.78 10.68
C ARG A 44 -6.05 -12.26 10.76
N LEU A 45 -5.10 -11.61 10.09
CA LEU A 45 -5.06 -10.15 9.99
C LEU A 45 -6.31 -9.61 9.28
N ARG A 46 -6.65 -10.16 8.10
CA ARG A 46 -7.87 -9.84 7.33
C ARG A 46 -9.12 -9.98 8.21
N ALA A 47 -9.28 -11.11 8.89
CA ALA A 47 -10.38 -11.33 9.82
C ALA A 47 -10.41 -10.32 10.97
N SER A 48 -9.25 -9.96 11.54
CA SER A 48 -9.18 -8.96 12.61
C SER A 48 -9.55 -7.54 12.18
N LEU A 49 -9.41 -7.24 10.88
CA LEU A 49 -9.75 -5.95 10.27
C LEU A 49 -11.20 -5.91 9.75
N ALA A 50 -11.80 -7.04 9.40
CA ALA A 50 -13.13 -7.14 8.80
C ALA A 50 -14.24 -6.52 9.67
N ASP A 51 -14.14 -6.63 11.00
CA ASP A 51 -15.12 -6.06 11.94
C ASP A 51 -14.79 -4.63 12.38
N LYS A 52 -13.74 -4.01 11.83
CA LYS A 52 -13.35 -2.64 12.17
C LYS A 52 -13.91 -1.67 11.15
N ASP A 53 -14.58 -0.65 11.66
CA ASP A 53 -15.00 0.51 10.88
C ASP A 53 -13.82 1.47 10.72
N TYR A 54 -13.28 1.57 9.51
CA TYR A 54 -12.19 2.47 9.13
C TYR A 54 -12.45 3.09 7.75
N ASP A 55 -12.08 4.36 7.61
CA ASP A 55 -12.29 5.14 6.38
C ASP A 55 -11.12 5.01 5.39
N ALA A 56 -9.90 4.86 5.89
CA ALA A 56 -8.66 4.83 5.10
C ALA A 56 -7.58 3.95 5.73
N ILE A 57 -6.60 3.54 4.92
CA ILE A 57 -5.36 2.87 5.36
C ILE A 57 -4.19 3.81 5.08
N VAL A 58 -3.42 4.15 6.11
CA VAL A 58 -2.15 4.88 5.96
C VAL A 58 -1.01 3.86 5.94
N LEU A 59 -0.28 3.81 4.83
CA LEU A 59 0.80 2.83 4.58
C LEU A 59 2.13 3.53 4.38
N LEU A 60 3.19 2.98 4.97
CA LEU A 60 4.58 3.41 4.76
C LEU A 60 5.36 2.27 4.11
N SER A 61 5.68 2.40 2.82
CA SER A 61 6.45 1.40 2.08
C SER A 61 7.95 1.72 2.12
N PRO A 62 8.81 0.74 2.42
CA PRO A 62 10.26 0.91 2.32
C PRO A 62 10.76 0.94 0.85
N HIS A 63 9.90 0.59 -0.11
CA HIS A 63 10.25 0.55 -1.54
C HIS A 63 9.95 1.84 -2.28
N TRP A 64 9.19 2.76 -1.69
CA TRP A 64 9.11 4.14 -2.17
C TRP A 64 10.17 5.01 -1.50
N GLN A 65 11.39 4.92 -2.01
CA GLN A 65 12.52 5.66 -1.47
C GLN A 65 12.59 7.08 -2.02
N THR A 66 12.74 8.05 -1.14
CA THR A 66 12.83 9.47 -1.49
C THR A 66 14.12 10.07 -0.92
N TYR A 67 14.81 10.90 -1.72
CA TYR A 67 16.02 11.58 -1.26
C TYR A 67 15.74 12.94 -0.61
N VAL A 68 14.64 13.60 -1.00
CA VAL A 68 14.29 14.95 -0.55
C VAL A 68 12.93 14.93 0.13
N GLY A 69 12.94 14.67 1.44
CA GLY A 69 11.73 14.71 2.25
C GLY A 69 10.77 13.53 2.06
N THR A 70 9.66 13.58 2.79
CA THR A 70 8.63 12.53 2.80
C THR A 70 7.57 12.84 1.75
N HIS A 71 7.21 11.85 0.93
CA HIS A 71 6.24 12.05 -0.13
C HIS A 71 4.90 11.40 0.22
N PHE A 72 3.81 11.99 -0.28
CA PHE A 72 2.45 11.50 -0.14
C PHE A 72 1.80 11.39 -1.52
N LEU A 73 0.98 10.37 -1.77
CA LEU A 73 0.21 10.25 -3.01
C LEU A 73 -0.79 11.42 -3.09
N GLY A 74 -0.78 12.16 -4.20
CA GLY A 74 -1.53 13.41 -4.35
C GLY A 74 -2.59 13.42 -5.45
N LEU A 75 -2.89 12.27 -6.06
CA LEU A 75 -3.97 12.12 -7.03
C LEU A 75 -5.04 11.18 -6.48
N PRO A 76 -6.32 11.37 -6.84
CA PRO A 76 -7.43 10.58 -6.28
C PRO A 76 -7.40 9.11 -6.69
N HIS A 77 -6.72 8.78 -7.79
CA HIS A 77 -6.73 7.46 -8.39
C HIS A 77 -5.37 7.12 -9.00
N PHE A 78 -4.94 5.87 -8.80
CA PHE A 78 -3.77 5.29 -9.45
C PHE A 78 -4.11 3.88 -9.93
N GLU A 79 -3.68 3.58 -11.15
CA GLU A 79 -3.79 2.24 -11.74
C GLU A 79 -2.53 1.90 -12.52
N GLY A 80 -2.31 0.60 -12.74
CA GLY A 80 -1.26 0.15 -13.65
C GLY A 80 -0.78 -1.27 -13.37
N LEU A 81 0.34 -1.62 -13.98
CA LEU A 81 1.01 -2.90 -13.81
C LEU A 81 2.25 -2.76 -12.92
N SER A 82 2.17 -3.29 -11.71
CA SER A 82 3.28 -3.36 -10.77
C SER A 82 4.06 -4.65 -10.98
N VAL A 83 5.33 -4.51 -11.39
CA VAL A 83 6.23 -5.64 -11.61
C VAL A 83 7.35 -5.55 -10.59
N ASP A 84 7.52 -6.61 -9.80
CA ASP A 84 8.63 -6.68 -8.86
C ASP A 84 9.95 -6.79 -9.66
N PRO A 85 10.93 -5.89 -9.45
CA PRO A 85 12.17 -5.88 -10.21
C PRO A 85 13.12 -7.03 -9.86
N VAL A 86 12.97 -7.64 -8.68
CA VAL A 86 13.78 -8.78 -8.20
C VAL A 86 13.08 -10.10 -8.51
N PHE A 87 11.76 -10.15 -8.39
CA PHE A 87 10.94 -11.35 -8.57
C PHE A 87 9.86 -11.20 -9.66
N PRO A 88 10.21 -10.80 -10.90
CA PRO A 88 9.23 -10.57 -11.96
C PRO A 88 8.52 -11.87 -12.41
N ASN A 89 9.13 -13.02 -12.14
CA ASN A 89 8.53 -14.34 -12.37
C ASN A 89 7.41 -14.68 -11.37
N LEU A 90 7.29 -13.94 -10.25
CA LEU A 90 6.30 -14.19 -9.20
C LEU A 90 5.23 -13.10 -9.13
N PHE A 91 5.60 -11.84 -9.39
CA PHE A 91 4.73 -10.69 -9.16
C PHE A 91 4.68 -9.74 -10.35
N ARG A 92 3.54 -9.76 -11.04
CA ARG A 92 3.14 -8.86 -12.13
C ARG A 92 1.66 -8.57 -11.91
N TYR A 93 1.38 -7.54 -11.12
CA TYR A 93 0.09 -7.28 -10.53
C TYR A 93 -0.58 -6.05 -11.15
N HIS A 94 -1.78 -6.24 -11.72
CA HIS A 94 -2.63 -5.15 -12.18
C HIS A 94 -3.37 -4.54 -10.98
N TYR A 95 -3.01 -3.32 -10.60
CA TYR A 95 -3.62 -2.61 -9.48
C TYR A 95 -4.51 -1.46 -9.97
N ASP A 96 -5.52 -1.16 -9.17
CA ASP A 96 -6.48 -0.08 -9.33
C ASP A 96 -6.87 0.36 -7.90
N MET A 97 -6.47 1.56 -7.50
CA MET A 97 -6.64 2.04 -6.13
C MET A 97 -7.05 3.51 -6.08
N ASN A 98 -7.86 3.83 -5.07
CA ASN A 98 -8.23 5.20 -4.73
C ASN A 98 -7.40 5.70 -3.56
N VAL A 99 -7.12 7.00 -3.54
CA VAL A 99 -6.40 7.68 -2.47
C VAL A 99 -7.32 8.71 -1.83
N ASP A 100 -7.36 8.71 -0.50
CA ASP A 100 -7.94 9.81 0.27
C ASP A 100 -6.97 11.01 0.24
N VAL A 101 -7.08 11.81 -0.81
CA VAL A 101 -6.19 12.97 -1.05
C VAL A 101 -6.36 14.03 0.04
N ASP A 102 -7.56 14.19 0.59
CA ASP A 102 -7.82 15.15 1.67
C ASP A 102 -7.06 14.76 2.93
N LEU A 103 -7.11 13.47 3.31
CA LEU A 103 -6.32 12.94 4.42
C LEU A 103 -4.82 13.00 4.13
N ALA A 104 -4.37 12.61 2.93
CA ALA A 104 -2.97 12.66 2.55
C ALA A 104 -2.40 14.09 2.64
N LYS A 105 -3.16 15.08 2.16
CA LYS A 105 -2.83 16.50 2.27
C LYS A 105 -2.81 16.98 3.72
N ALA A 106 -3.77 16.56 4.54
CA ALA A 106 -3.78 16.92 5.96
C ALA A 106 -2.52 16.41 6.69
N ILE A 107 -2.08 15.18 6.40
CA ILE A 107 -0.84 14.61 6.97
C ILE A 107 0.39 15.38 6.46
N HIS A 108 0.42 15.70 5.16
CA HIS A 108 1.46 16.52 4.55
C HIS A 108 1.59 17.88 5.26
N ASP A 109 0.48 18.60 5.42
CA ASP A 109 0.47 19.95 5.97
C ASP A 109 0.88 19.97 7.46
N GLU A 110 0.48 18.97 8.25
CA GLU A 110 0.94 18.79 9.64
C GLU A 110 2.45 18.50 9.71
N ALA A 111 2.97 17.66 8.80
CA ALA A 111 4.39 17.37 8.73
C ALA A 111 5.22 18.59 8.29
N GLU A 112 4.72 19.37 7.32
CA GLU A 112 5.32 20.64 6.90
C GLU A 112 5.35 21.65 8.05
N ALA A 113 4.24 21.79 8.78
CA ALA A 113 4.15 22.66 9.95
C ALA A 113 5.11 22.24 11.09
N ALA A 114 5.40 20.94 11.20
CA ALA A 114 6.41 20.40 12.10
C ALA A 114 7.86 20.59 11.61
N GLY A 115 8.06 21.21 10.44
CA GLY A 115 9.36 21.51 9.86
C GLY A 115 9.98 20.36 9.05
N LEU A 116 9.21 19.32 8.72
CA LEU A 116 9.68 18.24 7.87
C LEU A 116 9.58 18.65 6.39
N PRO A 117 10.62 18.40 5.57
CA PRO A 117 10.49 18.56 4.13
C PRO A 117 9.52 17.49 3.61
N VAL A 118 8.47 17.93 2.93
CA VAL A 118 7.42 17.07 2.39
C VAL A 118 7.03 17.46 0.97
N LYS A 119 6.44 16.51 0.23
CA LYS A 119 5.91 16.75 -1.13
C LYS A 119 4.67 15.92 -1.40
N MET A 120 3.73 16.49 -2.14
CA MET A 120 2.67 15.73 -2.81
C MET A 120 3.19 15.18 -4.14
N MET A 121 2.88 13.92 -4.42
CA MET A 121 3.15 13.28 -5.70
C MET A 121 1.92 13.42 -6.59
N GLU A 122 2.00 14.34 -7.54
CA GLU A 122 0.89 14.75 -8.42
C GLU A 122 1.11 14.35 -9.88
N ASN A 123 2.10 13.50 -10.15
CA ASN A 123 2.37 13.03 -11.51
C ASN A 123 1.39 11.89 -11.87
N PRO A 124 0.52 12.06 -12.88
CA PRO A 124 -0.44 11.02 -13.29
C PRO A 124 0.23 9.76 -13.85
N ASP A 125 1.48 9.85 -14.32
CA ASP A 125 2.23 8.72 -14.85
C ASP A 125 3.05 7.99 -13.77
N PHE A 126 2.92 8.39 -12.50
CA PHE A 126 3.63 7.72 -11.42
C PHE A 126 3.03 6.35 -11.16
N ARG A 127 3.89 5.34 -11.20
CA ARG A 127 3.55 3.98 -10.82
C ARG A 127 3.87 3.77 -9.35
N VAL A 128 2.84 3.44 -8.57
CA VAL A 128 2.98 3.05 -7.15
C VAL A 128 3.96 1.87 -7.04
N ASP A 129 4.82 1.90 -6.01
CA ASP A 129 5.84 0.87 -5.82
C ASP A 129 5.22 -0.49 -5.52
N TYR A 130 5.94 -1.57 -5.79
CA TYR A 130 5.42 -2.95 -5.65
C TYR A 130 5.20 -3.41 -4.20
N GLY A 131 5.73 -2.68 -3.21
CA GLY A 131 5.57 -3.02 -1.80
C GLY A 131 4.33 -2.41 -1.16
N THR A 132 3.80 -1.33 -1.74
CA THR A 132 2.54 -0.70 -1.36
C THR A 132 1.35 -1.53 -1.83
#